data_AF-A0A2S6VGU8-F1
#
_entry.id   AF-A0A2S6VGU8-F1
#
_cell.length_a   1.000
_cell.length_b   1.000
_cell.length_c   1.000
_cell.angle_alpha   90.00
_cell.angle_beta   90.00
_cell.angle_gamma   90.00
#
_symmetry.space_group_name_H-M   'P 1'
#
loop_
_entity.id
_entity.type
_entity.pdbx_description
1 polymer ?
#
loop_
_entity_poly.entity_id
_entity_poly.type
_entity_poly.pdbx_seq_one_letter_code
_entity_poly.pdbx_strand_id
1 'polypeptide(L)'
;MTNHDSHDRQSNISRVISTSRALHLPLGAGLSALFLVATGAILGNSAIASSKKLAQFVVPTTNAPIPTPTTSPTPSPTPTSLPSPSPTLSPTQTTPTTPSTNQVPATTTVIYVNPQTGTDSAGAGTTAATPYRTITYALNQAQPGTAIQLAPGTYSSETGEVFPLTIKQGVTLRGDEASKGQSIVITGGGQYVSPTFARQNVTVRAENNSAISGVTITNPNTRGTALWIESANPTVTNNTFINSNRDGIFVTGNANPKIEGNVFSKNGGNGISVARSAQGEIRNNTFQDTGFGLAIGGASSPLVADNQIKENQDGIYISESARPILRGNAIENNKRDGVVATINAQPDLGTAESAGNNIIRNNERYDVYNATRGNALLAVGNTIDAKRTSGKVNLVAPQFAFSDVQGLWAQPYIAALASREIIAGFPDGTFKPNEPVTRAQFAAIVSKAFTPTPQREAQDFNDVSRNFWGYQAIQTAYRGGFVAGYPGGAFQPQQQIPRVQVLVSLANGLNLRADNPNVLSTYADASQIPSYATDAVAAATQRQLVVNYPTPNQLNPNRPATRAEVAAFVYQALVNSGRAQAIASPYLVRVP
;
A
#
# COMPACT_ATOMS: atom_id res chain seq x y z
N MET A 1 -86.27 1.71 11.91
CA MET A 1 -85.08 0.88 11.65
C MET A 1 -84.42 1.44 10.39
N THR A 2 -83.78 2.62 10.51
CA THR A 2 -82.30 2.85 10.54
C THR A 2 -81.64 2.50 9.20
N ASN A 3 -80.98 3.39 8.45
CA ASN A 3 -80.77 4.85 8.51
C ASN A 3 -80.18 5.25 7.12
N HIS A 4 -80.72 6.30 6.50
CA HIS A 4 -80.07 7.49 5.90
C HIS A 4 -78.65 7.38 5.28
N ASP A 5 -78.23 8.12 4.25
CA ASP A 5 -78.71 9.29 3.49
C ASP A 5 -77.76 9.41 2.27
N SER A 6 -78.20 9.81 1.06
CA SER A 6 -78.17 11.20 0.50
C SER A 6 -76.75 11.80 0.37
N HIS A 7 -76.36 12.66 -0.58
CA HIS A 7 -76.91 13.28 -1.78
C HIS A 7 -75.74 14.11 -2.37
N ASP A 8 -75.65 14.20 -3.70
CA ASP A 8 -75.60 15.46 -4.46
C ASP A 8 -74.42 16.48 -4.39
N ARG A 9 -74.19 17.05 -5.58
CA ARG A 9 -73.65 18.38 -5.96
C ARG A 9 -72.19 18.68 -6.25
N GLN A 10 -72.07 19.18 -7.49
CA GLN A 10 -71.05 20.02 -8.06
C GLN A 10 -70.93 21.41 -7.40
N SER A 11 -69.76 21.99 -7.67
CA SER A 11 -69.51 23.38 -8.06
C SER A 11 -69.05 24.35 -6.98
N ASN A 12 -67.99 25.08 -7.37
CA ASN A 12 -67.95 26.53 -7.52
C ASN A 12 -67.01 27.35 -6.60
N ILE A 13 -66.26 28.22 -7.29
CA ILE A 13 -65.96 29.64 -6.97
C ILE A 13 -64.58 29.99 -6.35
N SER A 14 -63.79 30.64 -7.23
CA SER A 14 -63.04 31.92 -7.12
C SER A 14 -61.97 32.12 -6.04
N ARG A 15 -60.71 32.43 -6.39
CA ARG A 15 -60.11 33.66 -7.00
C ARG A 15 -59.82 34.75 -5.95
N VAL A 16 -58.58 35.26 -5.97
CA VAL A 16 -58.04 36.61 -5.60
C VAL A 16 -56.56 36.40 -5.17
N ILE A 17 -55.54 36.70 -6.00
CA ILE A 17 -54.87 37.99 -6.34
C ILE A 17 -54.11 38.61 -5.15
N SER A 18 -52.88 39.11 -5.45
CA SER A 18 -52.03 40.04 -4.68
C SER A 18 -51.01 39.35 -3.75
N THR A 19 -49.70 39.61 -3.74
CA THR A 19 -48.87 40.72 -4.24
C THR A 19 -47.40 40.29 -4.13
N SER A 20 -46.63 40.30 -5.23
CA SER A 20 -45.17 40.26 -5.16
C SER A 20 -44.64 41.69 -5.02
N ARG A 21 -44.04 42.01 -3.87
CA ARG A 21 -43.16 43.17 -3.71
C ARG A 21 -41.72 42.74 -3.99
N ALA A 22 -41.09 43.40 -4.94
CA ALA A 22 -39.66 43.37 -5.17
C ALA A 22 -38.95 44.26 -4.14
N LEU A 23 -37.80 43.80 -3.62
CA LEU A 23 -36.73 44.70 -3.17
C LEU A 23 -35.36 43.98 -3.21
N HIS A 24 -34.51 44.46 -4.12
CA HIS A 24 -33.06 44.66 -4.05
C HIS A 24 -32.08 43.49 -3.71
N LEU A 25 -31.30 43.17 -4.75
CA LEU A 25 -29.96 42.56 -4.85
C LEU A 25 -28.94 43.02 -3.76
N PRO A 26 -27.87 42.23 -3.44
CA PRO A 26 -26.72 42.10 -4.34
C PRO A 26 -26.12 40.71 -4.55
N LEU A 27 -25.38 40.64 -5.65
CA LEU A 27 -24.64 39.53 -6.20
C LEU A 27 -23.55 38.99 -5.27
N GLY A 28 -23.33 37.67 -5.34
CA GLY A 28 -22.03 37.06 -5.04
C GLY A 28 -22.11 35.71 -4.34
N ALA A 29 -22.22 34.61 -5.09
CA ALA A 29 -21.75 33.30 -4.65
C ALA A 29 -21.66 32.32 -5.84
N GLY A 30 -20.49 31.71 -6.00
CA GLY A 30 -20.17 30.76 -7.07
C GLY A 30 -20.95 29.46 -6.98
N LEU A 31 -21.15 28.86 -8.16
CA LEU A 31 -21.78 27.55 -8.35
C LEU A 31 -21.05 26.48 -7.53
N SER A 32 -21.74 25.90 -6.55
CA SER A 32 -21.40 24.59 -5.99
C SER A 32 -22.11 23.51 -6.82
N ALA A 33 -21.33 22.68 -7.50
CA ALA A 33 -21.83 21.54 -8.26
C ALA A 33 -22.29 20.44 -7.29
N LEU A 34 -23.58 20.12 -7.34
CA LEU A 34 -24.23 19.03 -6.63
C LEU A 34 -23.96 17.72 -7.37
N PHE A 35 -23.27 16.78 -6.73
CA PHE A 35 -23.07 15.41 -7.23
C PHE A 35 -24.42 14.67 -7.27
N LEU A 36 -24.92 14.40 -8.47
CA LEU A 36 -26.04 13.48 -8.71
C LEU A 36 -25.48 12.19 -9.31
N VAL A 37 -25.59 11.09 -8.57
CA VAL A 37 -25.31 9.74 -9.05
C VAL A 37 -26.54 9.27 -9.81
N ALA A 38 -26.42 9.08 -11.13
CA ALA A 38 -27.48 8.53 -11.96
C ALA A 38 -27.40 6.99 -11.96
N THR A 39 -28.45 6.36 -11.42
CA THR A 39 -28.89 5.00 -11.78
C THR A 39 -29.67 5.06 -13.08
N GLY A 40 -29.51 4.10 -13.99
CA GLY A 40 -30.28 4.09 -15.24
C GLY A 40 -30.03 2.86 -16.11
N ALA A 41 -31.10 2.12 -16.34
CA ALA A 41 -31.19 0.81 -16.97
C ALA A 41 -31.01 0.77 -18.51
N ILE A 42 -30.86 -0.45 -18.99
CA ILE A 42 -30.82 -0.96 -20.37
C ILE A 42 -32.02 -0.46 -21.20
N LEU A 43 -31.79 -0.06 -22.46
CA LEU A 43 -32.61 -0.35 -23.66
C LEU A 43 -31.98 0.23 -24.95
N GLY A 44 -31.72 -0.64 -25.94
CA GLY A 44 -32.13 -0.50 -27.34
C GLY A 44 -31.60 0.61 -28.29
N ASN A 45 -30.77 0.17 -29.25
CA ASN A 45 -30.80 0.45 -30.70
C ASN A 45 -30.51 1.85 -31.32
N SER A 46 -29.47 1.84 -32.17
CA SER A 46 -29.42 2.25 -33.60
C SER A 46 -29.38 3.74 -34.03
N ALA A 47 -28.32 4.03 -34.81
CA ALA A 47 -28.29 4.73 -36.11
C ALA A 47 -28.07 6.27 -36.23
N ILE A 48 -26.93 6.59 -36.88
CA ILE A 48 -26.75 7.45 -38.09
C ILE A 48 -26.74 9.00 -37.97
N ALA A 49 -25.53 9.53 -38.26
CA ALA A 49 -25.12 10.65 -39.14
C ALA A 49 -25.46 12.14 -38.88
N SER A 50 -24.35 12.91 -38.96
CA SER A 50 -24.12 14.16 -39.72
C SER A 50 -24.90 15.44 -39.44
N SER A 51 -24.17 16.50 -39.09
CA SER A 51 -24.29 17.80 -39.79
C SER A 51 -23.11 18.75 -39.53
N LYS A 52 -22.52 19.23 -40.63
CA LYS A 52 -21.61 20.38 -40.76
C LYS A 52 -22.33 21.72 -40.51
N LYS A 53 -21.61 22.74 -39.99
CA LYS A 53 -21.54 24.16 -40.45
C LYS A 53 -20.66 24.96 -39.49
N LEU A 54 -19.48 25.46 -39.90
CA LEU A 54 -19.18 26.75 -40.55
C LEU A 54 -19.25 27.97 -39.61
N ALA A 55 -18.07 28.55 -39.31
CA ALA A 55 -17.84 30.00 -39.26
C ALA A 55 -16.32 30.29 -39.40
N GLN A 56 -15.99 31.17 -40.34
CA GLN A 56 -14.65 31.66 -40.71
C GLN A 56 -14.32 33.00 -40.00
N PHE A 57 -13.08 33.47 -40.23
CA PHE A 57 -12.50 34.82 -40.05
C PHE A 57 -12.01 35.15 -38.62
N VAL A 58 -10.81 35.71 -38.35
CA VAL A 58 -9.91 36.61 -39.09
C VAL A 58 -8.44 36.36 -38.64
N VAL A 59 -7.47 36.52 -39.54
CA VAL A 59 -6.01 36.58 -39.26
C VAL A 59 -5.58 38.05 -39.11
N PRO A 60 -4.59 38.36 -38.25
CA PRO A 60 -3.55 39.28 -38.69
C PRO A 60 -2.13 38.75 -38.44
N THR A 61 -1.32 38.91 -39.48
CA THR A 61 0.12 38.70 -39.56
C THR A 61 0.88 39.91 -39.01
N THR A 62 1.96 39.69 -38.24
CA THR A 62 3.12 40.60 -38.20
C THR A 62 4.42 39.84 -37.84
N ASN A 63 5.45 40.08 -38.63
CA ASN A 63 6.82 39.53 -38.60
C ASN A 63 7.68 40.11 -37.45
N ALA A 64 8.44 39.26 -36.72
CA ALA A 64 9.92 39.18 -36.65
C ALA A 64 10.57 39.85 -35.42
N PRO A 65 11.83 39.54 -35.00
CA PRO A 65 12.65 38.32 -35.19
C PRO A 65 13.27 37.76 -33.86
N ILE A 66 13.93 36.61 -34.02
CA ILE A 66 14.69 35.82 -33.02
C ILE A 66 16.08 36.41 -32.75
N PRO A 67 16.62 36.40 -31.52
CA PRO A 67 18.06 36.61 -31.28
C PRO A 67 18.85 35.30 -31.17
N THR A 68 19.92 35.20 -31.97
CA THR A 68 21.01 34.21 -31.90
C THR A 68 22.12 34.61 -30.90
N PRO A 69 22.96 33.66 -30.44
CA PRO A 69 23.91 33.86 -29.34
C PRO A 69 25.24 34.44 -29.84
N THR A 70 25.90 35.26 -29.00
CA THR A 70 27.24 35.81 -29.23
C THR A 70 28.27 35.19 -28.28
N THR A 71 29.43 34.84 -28.86
CA THR A 71 30.65 34.33 -28.20
C THR A 71 31.79 35.34 -28.29
N SER A 72 32.57 35.53 -27.21
CA SER A 72 34.00 35.93 -27.26
C SER A 72 34.69 35.88 -25.87
N PRO A 73 36.04 35.81 -25.78
CA PRO A 73 36.74 34.95 -24.82
C PRO A 73 37.77 35.62 -23.86
N THR A 74 38.22 34.82 -22.86
CA THR A 74 39.54 34.80 -22.12
C THR A 74 39.85 35.93 -21.10
N PRO A 75 40.77 35.75 -20.09
CA PRO A 75 41.75 34.66 -19.88
C PRO A 75 41.92 34.06 -18.46
N SER A 76 42.65 32.93 -18.41
CA SER A 76 43.23 32.25 -17.24
C SER A 76 44.24 33.08 -16.44
N PRO A 77 44.54 32.64 -15.21
CA PRO A 77 45.95 32.47 -14.84
C PRO A 77 46.25 31.14 -14.13
N THR A 78 47.50 30.69 -14.26
CA THR A 78 48.16 29.58 -13.52
C THR A 78 49.38 30.17 -12.74
N PRO A 79 50.15 29.41 -11.95
CA PRO A 79 49.99 29.09 -10.52
C PRO A 79 51.08 29.74 -9.62
N THR A 80 50.85 29.86 -8.31
CA THR A 80 51.97 29.97 -7.34
C THR A 80 51.63 29.38 -5.95
N SER A 81 52.69 28.95 -5.28
CA SER A 81 52.89 27.97 -4.21
C SER A 81 52.49 28.34 -2.77
N LEU A 82 52.37 27.30 -1.94
CA LEU A 82 52.27 27.30 -0.46
C LEU A 82 53.36 28.11 0.26
N PRO A 83 53.08 28.50 1.52
CA PRO A 83 53.83 27.89 2.62
C PRO A 83 52.95 27.36 3.77
N SER A 84 53.53 26.42 4.52
CA SER A 84 53.02 25.68 5.69
C SER A 84 53.08 26.46 7.03
N PRO A 85 52.50 25.93 8.14
CA PRO A 85 51.87 26.73 9.21
C PRO A 85 52.58 26.70 10.59
N SER A 86 52.12 27.58 11.51
CA SER A 86 51.93 27.42 12.99
C SER A 86 52.13 28.75 13.76
N PRO A 87 51.72 28.92 15.05
CA PRO A 87 50.70 28.24 15.88
C PRO A 87 49.79 29.19 16.74
N THR A 88 48.87 28.58 17.52
CA THR A 88 48.21 29.06 18.79
C THR A 88 47.12 30.16 18.69
N LEU A 89 45.91 30.03 19.27
CA LEU A 89 45.56 29.82 20.69
C LEU A 89 44.19 29.12 20.94
N SER A 90 44.04 28.63 22.17
CA SER A 90 43.07 27.71 22.77
C SER A 90 41.56 28.04 22.74
N PRO A 91 40.69 27.01 22.89
CA PRO A 91 39.23 27.13 22.98
C PRO A 91 38.73 27.36 24.42
N THR A 92 37.68 28.18 24.55
CA THR A 92 36.96 28.41 25.80
C THR A 92 36.00 27.24 26.11
N GLN A 93 36.08 26.75 27.34
CA GLN A 93 35.16 25.77 27.94
C GLN A 93 33.72 26.29 28.01
N THR A 94 32.77 25.48 27.59
CA THR A 94 31.45 25.39 28.23
C THR A 94 31.25 23.95 28.70
N THR A 95 31.08 23.83 30.01
CA THR A 95 30.84 22.59 30.76
C THR A 95 29.45 22.01 30.44
N PRO A 96 29.26 20.69 30.66
CA PRO A 96 28.13 19.92 30.15
C PRO A 96 26.90 20.02 31.06
N THR A 97 25.76 20.42 30.49
CA THR A 97 24.45 20.14 31.09
C THR A 97 23.96 18.79 30.56
N THR A 98 23.99 17.83 31.47
CA THR A 98 23.23 16.58 31.59
C THR A 98 22.39 16.12 30.39
N PRO A 99 22.58 14.88 29.90
CA PRO A 99 21.65 14.29 28.94
C PRO A 99 20.26 14.22 29.58
N SER A 100 19.28 14.83 28.92
CA SER A 100 17.87 14.63 29.26
C SER A 100 17.64 13.12 29.26
N THR A 101 17.29 12.64 30.45
CA THR A 101 17.04 11.25 30.78
C THR A 101 16.23 10.55 29.70
N ASN A 102 16.66 9.34 29.34
CA ASN A 102 15.79 8.25 28.89
C ASN A 102 14.38 8.48 29.44
N GLN A 103 13.46 8.95 28.61
CA GLN A 103 12.06 8.86 28.96
C GLN A 103 11.77 7.38 29.04
N VAL A 104 11.53 6.92 30.27
CA VAL A 104 10.76 5.71 30.57
C VAL A 104 9.67 5.58 29.50
N PRO A 105 9.49 4.43 28.84
CA PRO A 105 8.40 4.28 27.88
C PRO A 105 7.11 4.75 28.57
N ALA A 106 6.46 5.76 27.99
CA ALA A 106 5.24 6.33 28.56
C ALA A 106 4.31 5.17 28.88
N THR A 107 4.02 4.95 30.16
CA THR A 107 3.12 3.90 30.61
C THR A 107 1.79 4.14 29.92
N THR A 108 1.48 3.32 28.92
CA THR A 108 0.23 3.43 28.16
C THR A 108 -0.90 3.11 29.11
N THR A 109 -1.69 4.12 29.48
CA THR A 109 -2.90 3.91 30.28
C THR A 109 -3.84 3.04 29.46
N VAL A 110 -4.27 1.90 30.01
CA VAL A 110 -5.23 1.01 29.34
C VAL A 110 -6.60 1.16 29.99
N ILE A 111 -7.62 1.41 29.15
CA ILE A 111 -9.03 1.38 29.53
C ILE A 111 -9.66 0.13 28.91
N TYR A 112 -10.32 -0.70 29.71
CA TYR A 112 -11.01 -1.91 29.24
C TYR A 112 -12.50 -1.65 29.04
N VAL A 113 -13.06 -2.13 27.93
CA VAL A 113 -14.48 -1.96 27.58
C VAL A 113 -15.10 -3.28 27.16
N ASN A 114 -16.25 -3.64 27.74
CA ASN A 114 -17.03 -4.82 27.39
C ASN A 114 -18.54 -4.48 27.35
N PRO A 115 -19.22 -4.62 26.20
CA PRO A 115 -20.59 -4.16 26.04
C PRO A 115 -21.62 -5.06 26.74
N GLN A 116 -21.24 -6.29 27.11
CA GLN A 116 -22.11 -7.24 27.83
C GLN A 116 -21.96 -7.11 29.34
N THR A 117 -20.72 -7.11 29.84
CA THR A 117 -20.43 -7.23 31.28
C THR A 117 -19.98 -5.94 31.94
N GLY A 118 -19.69 -4.89 31.16
CA GLY A 118 -19.18 -3.63 31.69
C GLY A 118 -20.26 -2.72 32.27
N THR A 119 -19.80 -1.71 33.03
CA THR A 119 -20.63 -0.66 33.64
C THR A 119 -19.96 0.71 33.49
N ASP A 120 -20.71 1.71 33.05
CA ASP A 120 -20.22 3.09 32.86
C ASP A 120 -20.28 3.91 34.17
N SER A 121 -19.45 3.51 35.14
CA SER A 121 -19.37 4.14 36.46
C SER A 121 -17.93 4.48 36.84
N ALA A 122 -17.76 5.49 37.69
CA ALA A 122 -16.45 5.82 38.26
C ALA A 122 -15.82 4.59 38.95
N GLY A 123 -14.56 4.29 38.63
CA GLY A 123 -13.80 3.15 39.18
C GLY A 123 -13.82 1.87 38.33
N ALA A 124 -14.70 1.78 37.31
CA ALA A 124 -14.60 0.75 36.28
C ALA A 124 -13.53 1.13 35.22
N GLY A 125 -13.31 0.27 34.22
CA GLY A 125 -12.44 0.49 33.08
C GLY A 125 -10.94 0.30 33.34
N THR A 126 -10.47 0.21 34.58
CA THR A 126 -9.04 0.06 34.92
C THR A 126 -8.51 -1.35 34.75
N THR A 127 -9.40 -2.36 34.77
CA THR A 127 -9.04 -3.77 34.58
C THR A 127 -10.06 -4.48 33.69
N ALA A 128 -9.66 -5.60 33.09
CA ALA A 128 -10.55 -6.44 32.29
C ALA A 128 -11.68 -7.09 33.12
N ALA A 129 -11.53 -7.21 34.44
CA ALA A 129 -12.54 -7.78 35.34
C ALA A 129 -13.66 -6.79 35.69
N THR A 130 -13.38 -5.50 35.59
CA THR A 130 -14.33 -4.41 35.87
C THR A 130 -14.36 -3.39 34.72
N PRO A 131 -14.69 -3.79 33.48
CA PRO A 131 -14.58 -2.92 32.32
C PRO A 131 -15.70 -1.85 32.29
N TYR A 132 -15.48 -0.77 31.53
CA TYR A 132 -16.58 0.10 31.11
C TYR A 132 -17.52 -0.65 30.18
N ARG A 133 -18.77 -0.20 30.08
CA ARG A 133 -19.75 -0.79 29.18
C ARG A 133 -19.57 -0.28 27.76
N THR A 134 -19.42 1.03 27.60
CA THR A 134 -19.45 1.68 26.28
C THR A 134 -18.11 2.30 25.89
N ILE A 135 -17.84 2.30 24.58
CA ILE A 135 -16.74 3.05 23.95
C ILE A 135 -17.00 4.54 24.14
N THR A 136 -18.26 4.98 24.04
CA THR A 136 -18.70 6.35 24.29
C THR A 136 -18.18 6.86 25.63
N TYR A 137 -18.43 6.11 26.71
CA TYR A 137 -17.95 6.49 28.04
C TYR A 137 -16.43 6.46 28.12
N ALA A 138 -15.79 5.41 27.61
CA ALA A 138 -14.33 5.28 27.60
C ALA A 138 -13.63 6.45 26.89
N LEU A 139 -14.14 6.88 25.73
CA LEU A 139 -13.61 8.02 24.97
C LEU A 139 -13.77 9.34 25.73
N ASN A 140 -14.82 9.50 26.54
CA ASN A 140 -14.99 10.67 27.39
C ASN A 140 -13.95 10.73 28.51
N GLN A 141 -13.53 9.59 29.04
CA GLN A 141 -12.49 9.51 30.08
C GLN A 141 -11.05 9.57 29.51
N ALA A 142 -10.86 9.10 28.27
CA ALA A 142 -9.54 8.94 27.67
C ALA A 142 -8.79 10.29 27.49
N GLN A 143 -7.50 10.25 27.81
CA GLN A 143 -6.53 11.31 27.55
C GLN A 143 -5.54 10.87 26.45
N PRO A 144 -4.80 11.78 25.81
CA PRO A 144 -3.76 11.41 24.85
C PRO A 144 -2.78 10.39 25.46
N GLY A 145 -2.45 9.34 24.70
CA GLY A 145 -1.63 8.21 25.17
C GLY A 145 -2.43 7.04 25.78
N THR A 146 -3.77 7.14 25.86
CA THR A 146 -4.64 6.06 26.34
C THR A 146 -4.89 5.02 25.25
N ALA A 147 -4.80 3.73 25.60
CA ALA A 147 -5.28 2.62 24.78
C ALA A 147 -6.61 2.09 25.34
N ILE A 148 -7.68 2.15 24.55
CA ILE A 148 -8.98 1.58 24.87
C ILE A 148 -9.02 0.16 24.30
N GLN A 149 -8.89 -0.85 25.17
CA GLN A 149 -9.00 -2.26 24.85
C GLN A 149 -10.46 -2.71 24.83
N LEU A 150 -10.91 -3.19 23.68
CA LEU A 150 -12.23 -3.76 23.49
C LEU A 150 -12.22 -5.28 23.72
N ALA A 151 -13.24 -5.77 24.42
CA ALA A 151 -13.57 -7.18 24.49
C ALA A 151 -14.43 -7.59 23.27
N PRO A 152 -14.48 -8.89 22.94
CA PRO A 152 -15.44 -9.41 21.96
C PRO A 152 -16.88 -9.01 22.30
N GLY A 153 -17.62 -8.58 21.29
CA GLY A 153 -18.98 -8.11 21.44
C GLY A 153 -19.43 -7.18 20.32
N THR A 154 -20.72 -6.86 20.32
CA THR A 154 -21.29 -5.82 19.46
C THR A 154 -21.44 -4.53 20.26
N TYR A 155 -20.93 -3.44 19.70
CA TYR A 155 -21.01 -2.08 20.21
C TYR A 155 -21.93 -1.28 19.28
N SER A 156 -23.15 -1.03 19.74
CA SER A 156 -24.22 -0.35 18.99
C SER A 156 -25.03 0.58 19.91
N SER A 157 -25.98 1.32 19.35
CA SER A 157 -26.89 2.12 20.17
C SER A 157 -27.76 1.27 21.10
N GLU A 158 -28.02 0.00 20.75
CA GLU A 158 -28.72 -0.95 21.63
C GLU A 158 -27.86 -1.36 22.83
N THR A 159 -26.53 -1.35 22.69
CA THR A 159 -25.61 -1.61 23.79
C THR A 159 -25.16 -0.34 24.52
N GLY A 160 -25.67 0.83 24.11
CA GLY A 160 -25.47 2.12 24.79
C GLY A 160 -24.55 3.12 24.08
N GLU A 161 -24.07 2.82 22.86
CA GLU A 161 -23.20 3.75 22.12
C GLU A 161 -23.96 4.97 21.57
N VAL A 162 -23.30 6.13 21.66
CA VAL A 162 -23.77 7.39 21.08
C VAL A 162 -22.87 7.77 19.90
N PHE A 163 -23.39 7.61 18.68
CA PHE A 163 -22.65 7.89 17.46
C PHE A 163 -22.76 9.36 17.00
N PRO A 164 -21.75 9.90 16.29
CA PRO A 164 -20.48 9.26 15.93
C PRO A 164 -19.50 9.15 17.11
N LEU A 165 -18.82 8.01 17.22
CA LEU A 165 -17.73 7.82 18.17
C LEU A 165 -16.51 8.62 17.68
N THR A 166 -16.01 9.58 18.47
CA THR A 166 -14.85 10.39 18.09
C THR A 166 -13.61 9.90 18.84
N ILE A 167 -12.68 9.26 18.12
CA ILE A 167 -11.38 8.85 18.65
C ILE A 167 -10.50 10.10 18.74
N LYS A 168 -10.33 10.58 19.97
CA LYS A 168 -9.63 11.82 20.29
C LYS A 168 -8.15 11.74 19.93
N GLN A 169 -7.53 12.91 19.79
CA GLN A 169 -6.10 13.02 19.53
C GLN A 169 -5.25 12.15 20.48
N GLY A 170 -4.34 11.35 19.92
CA GLY A 170 -3.42 10.51 20.67
C GLY A 170 -4.05 9.29 21.36
N VAL A 171 -5.34 9.01 21.17
CA VAL A 171 -6.03 7.85 21.73
C VAL A 171 -6.00 6.68 20.75
N THR A 172 -5.76 5.47 21.27
CA THR A 172 -5.81 4.23 20.50
C THR A 172 -7.07 3.44 20.84
N LEU A 173 -7.88 3.07 19.85
CA LEU A 173 -8.92 2.06 19.97
C LEU A 173 -8.36 0.71 19.51
N ARG A 174 -8.33 -0.29 20.39
CA ARG A 174 -7.66 -1.57 20.15
C ARG A 174 -8.60 -2.74 20.41
N GLY A 175 -8.75 -3.60 19.41
CA GLY A 175 -9.41 -4.89 19.51
C GLY A 175 -8.41 -6.05 19.35
N ASP A 176 -8.71 -6.97 18.43
CA ASP A 176 -7.89 -8.13 18.10
C ASP A 176 -7.37 -8.02 16.65
N GLU A 177 -6.10 -7.66 16.50
CA GLU A 177 -5.45 -7.49 15.20
C GLU A 177 -5.23 -8.82 14.46
N ALA A 178 -5.09 -9.93 15.19
CA ALA A 178 -4.82 -11.23 14.58
C ALA A 178 -6.04 -11.72 13.77
N SER A 179 -7.25 -11.52 14.31
CA SER A 179 -8.51 -11.80 13.61
C SER A 179 -9.05 -10.62 12.80
N LYS A 180 -8.36 -9.47 12.82
CA LYS A 180 -8.85 -8.20 12.26
C LYS A 180 -10.23 -7.80 12.79
N GLY A 181 -10.47 -8.10 14.07
CA GLY A 181 -11.68 -7.70 14.79
C GLY A 181 -12.95 -8.47 14.46
N GLN A 182 -12.86 -9.69 13.94
CA GLN A 182 -14.05 -10.49 13.55
C GLN A 182 -15.11 -10.62 14.65
N SER A 183 -14.70 -10.67 15.93
CA SER A 183 -15.59 -10.76 17.08
C SER A 183 -15.85 -9.43 17.80
N ILE A 184 -15.34 -8.31 17.29
CA ILE A 184 -15.43 -6.97 17.91
C ILE A 184 -16.09 -6.03 16.90
N VAL A 185 -17.41 -5.92 16.96
CA VAL A 185 -18.21 -5.24 15.93
C VAL A 185 -18.75 -3.91 16.44
N ILE A 186 -18.37 -2.81 15.80
CA ILE A 186 -18.91 -1.47 16.04
C ILE A 186 -19.92 -1.18 14.93
N THR A 187 -21.20 -1.05 15.28
CA THR A 187 -22.29 -0.91 14.30
C THR A 187 -23.26 0.21 14.66
N GLY A 188 -23.53 1.07 13.69
CA GLY A 188 -24.46 2.19 13.81
C GLY A 188 -23.92 3.43 13.12
N GLY A 189 -24.49 4.60 13.43
CA GLY A 189 -24.02 5.86 12.88
C GLY A 189 -24.84 7.05 13.34
N GLY A 190 -24.22 8.22 13.38
CA GLY A 190 -24.81 9.48 13.82
C GLY A 190 -24.52 10.61 12.83
N GLN A 191 -25.20 11.74 13.00
CA GLN A 191 -25.01 12.90 12.12
C GLN A 191 -23.70 13.60 12.45
N TYR A 192 -22.93 13.92 11.41
CA TYR A 192 -21.73 14.75 11.50
C TYR A 192 -21.77 15.86 10.45
N VAL A 193 -21.57 17.10 10.85
CA VAL A 193 -21.44 18.23 9.92
C VAL A 193 -19.95 18.41 9.61
N SER A 194 -19.55 17.99 8.43
CA SER A 194 -18.17 18.10 7.96
C SER A 194 -17.82 19.57 7.65
N PRO A 195 -16.62 20.06 8.03
CA PRO A 195 -16.11 21.35 7.58
C PRO A 195 -15.84 21.43 6.07
N THR A 196 -15.46 20.33 5.43
CA THR A 196 -15.10 20.27 4.00
C THR A 196 -16.19 19.65 3.13
N PHE A 197 -17.27 19.16 3.72
CA PHE A 197 -18.43 18.57 3.07
C PHE A 197 -19.74 19.02 3.74
N ALA A 198 -20.88 18.50 3.29
CA ALA A 198 -22.15 18.72 3.98
C ALA A 198 -22.34 17.71 5.12
N ARG A 199 -23.53 17.71 5.73
CA ARG A 199 -23.94 16.71 6.73
C ARG A 199 -23.75 15.27 6.22
N GLN A 200 -23.11 14.43 7.02
CA GLN A 200 -22.82 13.02 6.79
C GLN A 200 -23.42 12.14 7.89
N ASN A 201 -23.60 10.84 7.62
CA ASN A 201 -23.89 9.83 8.64
C ASN A 201 -22.63 8.98 8.86
N VAL A 202 -22.10 8.98 10.08
CA VAL A 202 -20.77 8.44 10.40
C VAL A 202 -20.82 7.56 11.65
N THR A 203 -20.14 6.40 11.64
CA THR A 203 -19.97 5.57 12.84
C THR A 203 -18.82 6.09 13.68
N VAL A 204 -17.62 6.21 13.11
CA VAL A 204 -16.41 6.63 13.82
C VAL A 204 -15.77 7.85 13.14
N ARG A 205 -15.27 8.80 13.93
CA ARG A 205 -14.39 9.89 13.50
C ARG A 205 -13.03 9.72 14.16
N ALA A 206 -11.96 9.97 13.42
CA ALA A 206 -10.60 9.89 13.95
C ALA A 206 -9.86 11.23 13.87
N GLU A 207 -9.24 11.64 14.97
CA GLU A 207 -8.46 12.87 15.09
C GLU A 207 -6.95 12.61 14.95
N ASN A 208 -6.14 13.66 15.05
CA ASN A 208 -4.69 13.60 14.86
C ASN A 208 -4.01 12.60 15.80
N ASN A 209 -3.04 11.85 15.28
CA ASN A 209 -2.25 10.88 16.05
C ASN A 209 -3.10 9.85 16.82
N SER A 210 -4.37 9.66 16.45
CA SER A 210 -5.19 8.57 16.98
C SER A 210 -4.87 7.26 16.24
N ALA A 211 -5.23 6.13 16.84
CA ALA A 211 -5.07 4.84 16.21
C ALA A 211 -6.31 3.96 16.37
N ILE A 212 -6.59 3.14 15.35
CA ILE A 212 -7.69 2.17 15.35
C ILE A 212 -7.12 0.85 14.84
N SER A 213 -7.25 -0.20 15.65
CA SER A 213 -6.67 -1.50 15.33
C SER A 213 -7.54 -2.67 15.79
N GLY A 214 -7.63 -3.72 14.97
CA GLY A 214 -8.25 -4.98 15.35
C GLY A 214 -9.77 -4.91 15.60
N VAL A 215 -10.51 -4.04 14.91
CA VAL A 215 -11.97 -3.94 15.06
C VAL A 215 -12.70 -4.14 13.74
N THR A 216 -13.96 -4.59 13.80
CA THR A 216 -14.90 -4.54 12.68
C THR A 216 -15.78 -3.29 12.82
N ILE A 217 -15.87 -2.44 11.79
CA ILE A 217 -16.72 -1.25 11.78
C ILE A 217 -17.70 -1.31 10.60
N THR A 218 -18.97 -1.06 10.88
CA THR A 218 -20.05 -1.08 9.88
C THR A 218 -21.06 0.05 10.11
N ASN A 219 -21.53 0.66 9.02
CA ASN A 219 -22.59 1.67 9.05
C ASN A 219 -23.75 1.30 8.12
N PRO A 220 -24.77 0.58 8.60
CA PRO A 220 -25.89 0.16 7.77
C PRO A 220 -26.87 1.30 7.45
N ASN A 221 -26.74 2.48 8.08
CA ASN A 221 -27.64 3.60 7.85
C ASN A 221 -27.54 4.12 6.41
N THR A 222 -28.61 4.72 5.90
CA THR A 222 -28.60 5.38 4.57
C THR A 222 -27.45 6.38 4.46
N ARG A 223 -26.63 6.23 3.40
CA ARG A 223 -25.40 7.00 3.16
C ARG A 223 -24.37 6.91 4.30
N GLY A 224 -24.43 5.85 5.10
CA GLY A 224 -23.57 5.61 6.24
C GLY A 224 -22.13 5.30 5.83
N THR A 225 -21.19 6.03 6.42
CA THR A 225 -19.75 5.78 6.34
C THR A 225 -19.26 5.21 7.66
N ALA A 226 -18.47 4.14 7.63
CA ALA A 226 -17.95 3.52 8.85
C ALA A 226 -16.90 4.41 9.55
N LEU A 227 -15.89 4.90 8.83
CA LEU A 227 -14.87 5.78 9.41
C LEU A 227 -14.66 7.06 8.58
N TRP A 228 -14.73 8.20 9.24
CA TRP A 228 -14.49 9.51 8.65
C TRP A 228 -13.18 10.12 9.17
N ILE A 229 -12.29 10.51 8.24
CA ILE A 229 -11.00 11.12 8.52
C ILE A 229 -10.94 12.45 7.78
N GLU A 230 -10.83 13.55 8.52
CA GLU A 230 -10.90 14.90 7.95
C GLU A 230 -9.80 15.79 8.51
N SER A 231 -8.88 16.21 7.64
CA SER A 231 -7.71 17.00 8.01
C SER A 231 -6.93 16.44 9.22
N ALA A 232 -6.85 15.10 9.30
CA ALA A 232 -6.20 14.37 10.38
C ALA A 232 -5.24 13.29 9.86
N ASN A 233 -4.39 12.76 10.73
CA ASN A 233 -3.35 11.76 10.40
C ASN A 233 -3.40 10.48 11.28
N PRO A 234 -4.55 9.79 11.43
CA PRO A 234 -4.63 8.58 12.24
C PRO A 234 -3.90 7.39 11.61
N THR A 235 -3.56 6.41 12.44
CA THR A 235 -3.14 5.07 12.00
C THR A 235 -4.31 4.09 12.09
N VAL A 236 -4.63 3.42 10.99
CA VAL A 236 -5.75 2.47 10.87
C VAL A 236 -5.18 1.13 10.39
N THR A 237 -5.03 0.18 11.30
CA THR A 237 -4.31 -1.08 11.04
C THR A 237 -5.13 -2.33 11.35
N ASN A 238 -5.09 -3.33 10.47
CA ASN A 238 -5.66 -4.65 10.77
C ASN A 238 -7.14 -4.61 11.22
N ASN A 239 -7.96 -3.81 10.57
CA ASN A 239 -9.40 -3.72 10.83
C ASN A 239 -10.22 -4.36 9.70
N THR A 240 -11.51 -4.57 9.95
CA THR A 240 -12.49 -4.99 8.95
C THR A 240 -13.57 -3.91 8.77
N PHE A 241 -13.74 -3.39 7.56
CA PHE A 241 -14.79 -2.45 7.18
C PHE A 241 -15.77 -3.13 6.25
N ILE A 242 -16.96 -3.48 6.78
CA ILE A 242 -17.87 -4.38 6.09
C ILE A 242 -19.32 -3.88 6.12
N ASN A 243 -20.08 -4.16 5.06
CA ASN A 243 -21.53 -3.90 4.98
C ASN A 243 -21.96 -2.46 5.30
N SER A 244 -21.08 -1.47 5.10
CA SER A 244 -21.49 -0.07 5.20
C SER A 244 -22.33 0.30 3.99
N ASN A 245 -23.39 1.08 4.17
CA ASN A 245 -24.27 1.45 3.07
C ASN A 245 -23.56 2.29 2.00
N ARG A 246 -22.56 3.08 2.41
CA ARG A 246 -21.74 3.91 1.53
C ARG A 246 -20.26 3.50 1.58
N ASP A 247 -19.44 4.19 2.37
CA ASP A 247 -17.99 3.99 2.35
C ASP A 247 -17.51 3.23 3.59
N GLY A 248 -16.49 2.37 3.44
CA GLY A 248 -15.74 1.86 4.58
C GLY A 248 -14.98 3.00 5.28
N ILE A 249 -14.12 3.71 4.54
CA ILE A 249 -13.45 4.93 5.03
C ILE A 249 -13.68 6.08 4.05
N PHE A 250 -13.89 7.28 4.58
CA PHE A 250 -13.85 8.52 3.81
C PHE A 250 -12.75 9.45 4.33
N VAL A 251 -11.81 9.83 3.45
CA VAL A 251 -10.65 10.68 3.73
C VAL A 251 -10.81 12.02 3.00
N THR A 252 -10.74 13.14 3.73
CA THR A 252 -11.00 14.47 3.16
C THR A 252 -10.17 15.59 3.81
N GLY A 253 -10.31 16.80 3.29
CA GLY A 253 -9.59 18.00 3.70
C GLY A 253 -8.13 17.88 3.29
N ASN A 254 -7.24 18.05 4.26
CA ASN A 254 -5.80 17.83 4.11
C ASN A 254 -5.33 16.61 4.93
N ALA A 255 -6.21 15.62 5.11
CA ALA A 255 -5.88 14.43 5.90
C ALA A 255 -4.68 13.68 5.31
N ASN A 256 -3.89 13.03 6.15
CA ASN A 256 -2.75 12.21 5.79
C ASN A 256 -2.66 10.95 6.67
N PRO A 257 -3.66 10.05 6.61
CA PRO A 257 -3.69 8.85 7.44
C PRO A 257 -2.72 7.78 6.95
N LYS A 258 -2.39 6.83 7.83
CA LYS A 258 -1.80 5.54 7.45
C LYS A 258 -2.86 4.44 7.56
N ILE A 259 -3.22 3.81 6.45
CA ILE A 259 -4.25 2.77 6.35
C ILE A 259 -3.59 1.49 5.85
N GLU A 260 -3.36 0.53 6.75
CA GLU A 260 -2.54 -0.66 6.47
C GLU A 260 -3.19 -1.97 6.93
N GLY A 261 -3.16 -3.00 6.07
CA GLY A 261 -3.55 -4.36 6.48
C GLY A 261 -5.05 -4.53 6.76
N ASN A 262 -5.91 -3.63 6.31
CA ASN A 262 -7.36 -3.69 6.56
C ASN A 262 -8.08 -4.49 5.47
N VAL A 263 -9.29 -4.96 5.79
CA VAL A 263 -10.20 -5.62 4.86
C VAL A 263 -11.41 -4.72 4.63
N PHE A 264 -11.73 -4.44 3.36
CA PHE A 264 -12.91 -3.71 2.93
C PHE A 264 -13.78 -4.66 2.12
N SER A 265 -14.98 -4.98 2.62
CA SER A 265 -15.85 -5.94 1.96
C SER A 265 -17.31 -5.53 1.94
N LYS A 266 -18.03 -5.78 0.83
CA LYS A 266 -19.50 -5.63 0.75
C LYS A 266 -20.03 -4.24 1.13
N ASN A 267 -19.21 -3.20 1.01
CA ASN A 267 -19.65 -1.82 1.21
C ASN A 267 -20.42 -1.36 -0.03
N GLY A 268 -21.63 -0.81 0.17
CA GLY A 268 -22.55 -0.47 -0.93
C GLY A 268 -22.04 0.64 -1.85
N GLY A 269 -21.21 1.55 -1.32
CA GLY A 269 -20.42 2.53 -2.06
C GLY A 269 -19.00 2.02 -2.26
N ASN A 270 -18.00 2.65 -1.64
CA ASN A 270 -16.59 2.32 -1.88
C ASN A 270 -15.93 1.67 -0.68
N GLY A 271 -14.81 0.97 -0.91
CA GLY A 271 -13.94 0.56 0.20
C GLY A 271 -13.37 1.80 0.89
N ILE A 272 -12.63 2.62 0.12
CA ILE A 272 -12.13 3.93 0.56
C ILE A 272 -12.50 5.00 -0.47
N SER A 273 -12.98 6.14 0.02
CA SER A 273 -13.09 7.38 -0.76
C SER A 273 -12.05 8.40 -0.27
N VAL A 274 -11.28 9.00 -1.19
CA VAL A 274 -10.29 10.05 -0.93
C VAL A 274 -10.64 11.28 -1.74
N ALA A 275 -10.79 12.43 -1.09
CA ALA A 275 -11.26 13.65 -1.74
C ALA A 275 -10.52 14.90 -1.25
N ARG A 276 -10.84 16.04 -1.88
CA ARG A 276 -10.20 17.34 -1.60
C ARG A 276 -8.70 17.26 -1.83
N SER A 277 -7.87 17.68 -0.89
CA SER A 277 -6.41 17.65 -0.99
C SER A 277 -5.81 16.59 -0.07
N ALA A 278 -6.60 15.58 0.28
CA ALA A 278 -6.16 14.51 1.15
C ALA A 278 -4.98 13.76 0.52
N GLN A 279 -4.03 13.44 1.37
CA GLN A 279 -2.90 12.58 1.09
C GLN A 279 -3.10 11.30 1.89
N GLY A 280 -2.05 10.50 2.03
CA GLY A 280 -2.08 9.36 2.91
C GLY A 280 -1.45 8.11 2.33
N GLU A 281 -1.17 7.26 3.29
CA GLU A 281 -0.84 5.86 3.24
C GLU A 281 -1.98 4.89 2.95
N ILE A 282 -2.10 4.24 1.80
CA ILE A 282 -3.02 3.11 1.63
C ILE A 282 -2.25 1.88 1.15
N ARG A 283 -1.91 0.97 2.08
CA ARG A 283 -1.05 -0.17 1.78
C ARG A 283 -1.51 -1.51 2.33
N ASN A 284 -1.17 -2.61 1.65
CA ASN A 284 -1.43 -3.97 2.14
C ASN A 284 -2.90 -4.25 2.52
N ASN A 285 -3.86 -3.51 1.96
CA ASN A 285 -5.28 -3.72 2.25
C ASN A 285 -5.91 -4.67 1.21
N THR A 286 -7.01 -5.31 1.60
CA THR A 286 -7.85 -6.11 0.69
C THR A 286 -9.18 -5.40 0.45
N PHE A 287 -9.56 -5.25 -0.81
CA PHE A 287 -10.81 -4.64 -1.26
C PHE A 287 -11.60 -5.64 -2.09
N GLN A 288 -12.79 -6.01 -1.64
CA GLN A 288 -13.60 -7.03 -2.29
C GLN A 288 -15.10 -6.72 -2.25
N ASP A 289 -15.80 -6.96 -3.35
CA ASP A 289 -17.26 -6.82 -3.41
C ASP A 289 -17.80 -5.45 -2.98
N THR A 290 -17.06 -4.37 -3.23
CA THR A 290 -17.56 -2.99 -3.08
C THR A 290 -18.00 -2.43 -4.42
N GLY A 291 -18.61 -1.24 -4.42
CA GLY A 291 -18.76 -0.42 -5.62
C GLY A 291 -17.38 -0.13 -6.22
N PHE A 292 -16.64 0.84 -5.72
CA PHE A 292 -15.22 0.96 -6.06
C PHE A 292 -14.34 0.43 -4.94
N GLY A 293 -13.25 -0.26 -5.26
CA GLY A 293 -12.24 -0.57 -4.25
C GLY A 293 -11.73 0.74 -3.63
N LEU A 294 -11.28 1.65 -4.49
CA LEU A 294 -10.96 3.03 -4.14
C LEU A 294 -11.60 4.04 -5.08
N ALA A 295 -12.12 5.14 -4.53
CA ALA A 295 -12.54 6.32 -5.27
C ALA A 295 -11.67 7.53 -4.88
N ILE A 296 -10.92 8.10 -5.83
CA ILE A 296 -9.90 9.13 -5.57
C ILE A 296 -10.22 10.37 -6.43
N GLY A 297 -10.60 11.47 -5.80
CA GLY A 297 -11.00 12.72 -6.45
C GLY A 297 -10.34 13.97 -5.84
N GLY A 298 -10.78 15.16 -6.24
CA GLY A 298 -10.17 16.41 -5.81
C GLY A 298 -8.79 16.67 -6.42
N ALA A 299 -7.92 17.25 -5.61
CA ALA A 299 -6.49 17.39 -5.84
C ALA A 299 -5.69 16.39 -4.95
N SER A 300 -6.33 15.29 -4.54
CA SER A 300 -5.73 14.31 -3.64
C SER A 300 -4.57 13.56 -4.30
N SER A 301 -3.59 13.14 -3.49
CA SER A 301 -2.39 12.45 -3.95
C SER A 301 -1.93 11.36 -2.97
N PRO A 302 -2.78 10.36 -2.66
CA PRO A 302 -2.38 9.26 -1.78
C PRO A 302 -1.36 8.33 -2.47
N LEU A 303 -0.53 7.66 -1.68
CA LEU A 303 0.23 6.49 -2.10
C LEU A 303 -0.65 5.25 -1.92
N VAL A 304 -0.86 4.50 -3.00
CA VAL A 304 -1.63 3.26 -3.03
C VAL A 304 -0.67 2.13 -3.37
N ALA A 305 -0.27 1.33 -2.37
CA ALA A 305 0.80 0.35 -2.50
C ALA A 305 0.43 -1.07 -2.04
N ASP A 306 0.80 -2.10 -2.81
CA ASP A 306 0.70 -3.51 -2.38
C ASP A 306 -0.71 -3.95 -1.93
N ASN A 307 -1.77 -3.32 -2.44
CA ASN A 307 -3.15 -3.69 -2.13
C ASN A 307 -3.67 -4.78 -3.05
N GLN A 308 -4.59 -5.61 -2.54
CA GLN A 308 -5.36 -6.57 -3.32
C GLN A 308 -6.76 -6.00 -3.58
N ILE A 309 -7.11 -5.75 -4.84
CA ILE A 309 -8.33 -5.05 -5.24
C ILE A 309 -9.05 -5.91 -6.28
N LYS A 310 -10.06 -6.65 -5.83
CA LYS A 310 -10.73 -7.68 -6.65
C LYS A 310 -12.23 -7.67 -6.51
N GLU A 311 -12.94 -8.11 -7.55
CA GLU A 311 -14.40 -8.37 -7.53
C GLU A 311 -15.27 -7.14 -7.15
N ASN A 312 -14.70 -5.93 -7.24
CA ASN A 312 -15.45 -4.68 -7.05
C ASN A 312 -16.13 -4.29 -8.38
N GLN A 313 -17.06 -3.33 -8.38
CA GLN A 313 -17.59 -2.78 -9.64
C GLN A 313 -16.45 -2.23 -10.50
N ASP A 314 -15.64 -1.32 -9.96
CA ASP A 314 -14.31 -1.00 -10.51
C ASP A 314 -13.26 -1.14 -9.41
N GLY A 315 -12.02 -1.41 -9.80
CA GLY A 315 -10.92 -1.48 -8.85
C GLY A 315 -10.60 -0.10 -8.23
N ILE A 316 -10.09 0.81 -9.04
CA ILE A 316 -9.74 2.17 -8.64
C ILE A 316 -10.35 3.18 -9.62
N TYR A 317 -11.22 4.04 -9.11
CA TYR A 317 -11.80 5.15 -9.86
C TYR A 317 -11.14 6.47 -9.48
N ILE A 318 -10.59 7.19 -10.47
CA ILE A 318 -9.78 8.39 -10.29
C ILE A 318 -10.38 9.53 -11.12
N SER A 319 -10.63 10.67 -10.50
CA SER A 319 -11.31 11.80 -11.15
C SER A 319 -10.72 13.15 -10.80
N GLU A 320 -11.31 14.19 -11.39
CA GLU A 320 -10.96 15.59 -11.18
C GLU A 320 -9.48 15.85 -11.46
N SER A 321 -8.68 16.32 -10.50
CA SER A 321 -7.25 16.59 -10.66
C SER A 321 -6.37 15.67 -9.80
N ALA A 322 -6.92 14.54 -9.35
CA ALA A 322 -6.23 13.65 -8.42
C ALA A 322 -4.96 13.05 -9.05
N ARG A 323 -3.94 12.87 -8.22
CA ARG A 323 -2.59 12.40 -8.58
C ARG A 323 -2.10 11.28 -7.65
N PRO A 324 -2.82 10.15 -7.53
CA PRO A 324 -2.35 9.05 -6.71
C PRO A 324 -1.12 8.38 -7.34
N ILE A 325 -0.26 7.83 -6.48
CA ILE A 325 0.90 7.02 -6.89
C ILE A 325 0.55 5.55 -6.65
N LEU A 326 0.56 4.73 -7.70
CA LEU A 326 0.15 3.32 -7.63
C LEU A 326 1.36 2.41 -7.78
N ARG A 327 1.68 1.62 -6.75
CA ARG A 327 2.82 0.69 -6.76
C ARG A 327 2.46 -0.72 -6.29
N GLY A 328 2.86 -1.75 -7.01
CA GLY A 328 2.79 -3.13 -6.52
C GLY A 328 1.37 -3.67 -6.25
N ASN A 329 0.31 -3.00 -6.71
CA ASN A 329 -1.06 -3.43 -6.44
C ASN A 329 -1.47 -4.59 -7.35
N ALA A 330 -2.28 -5.50 -6.82
CA ALA A 330 -2.99 -6.52 -7.59
C ALA A 330 -4.45 -6.09 -7.79
N ILE A 331 -4.78 -5.61 -8.99
CA ILE A 331 -6.09 -5.07 -9.38
C ILE A 331 -6.71 -6.00 -10.42
N GLU A 332 -7.43 -7.00 -9.94
CA GLU A 332 -7.79 -8.17 -10.74
C GLU A 332 -9.25 -8.57 -10.61
N ASN A 333 -9.85 -9.10 -11.68
CA ASN A 333 -11.20 -9.68 -11.64
C ASN A 333 -12.28 -8.72 -11.13
N ASN A 334 -12.15 -7.40 -11.37
CA ASN A 334 -13.24 -6.47 -11.09
C ASN A 334 -14.34 -6.59 -12.16
N LYS A 335 -15.60 -6.37 -11.74
CA LYS A 335 -16.84 -6.56 -12.52
C LYS A 335 -17.03 -5.53 -13.64
N ARG A 336 -16.10 -4.60 -13.81
CA ARG A 336 -16.05 -3.68 -14.95
C ARG A 336 -14.61 -3.28 -15.26
N ASP A 337 -14.05 -2.27 -14.59
CA ASP A 337 -12.74 -1.76 -14.95
C ASP A 337 -11.71 -1.92 -13.81
N GLY A 338 -10.43 -2.08 -14.14
CA GLY A 338 -9.33 -2.13 -13.18
C GLY A 338 -9.00 -0.74 -12.63
N VAL A 339 -8.37 0.09 -13.46
CA VAL A 339 -8.10 1.51 -13.15
C VAL A 339 -8.85 2.40 -14.13
N VAL A 340 -9.66 3.32 -13.60
CA VAL A 340 -10.41 4.31 -14.37
C VAL A 340 -9.89 5.70 -14.06
N ALA A 341 -9.47 6.45 -15.08
CA ALA A 341 -9.07 7.85 -14.95
C ALA A 341 -10.00 8.74 -15.76
N THR A 342 -10.56 9.77 -15.14
CA THR A 342 -11.55 10.67 -15.76
C THR A 342 -11.18 12.14 -15.56
N ILE A 343 -11.85 13.02 -16.31
CA ILE A 343 -11.69 14.48 -16.22
C ILE A 343 -10.22 14.88 -16.50
N ASN A 344 -9.47 15.30 -15.48
CA ASN A 344 -8.07 15.73 -15.56
C ASN A 344 -7.18 14.88 -14.64
N ALA A 345 -7.62 13.69 -14.23
CA ALA A 345 -6.86 12.80 -13.36
C ALA A 345 -5.49 12.47 -13.96
N GLN A 346 -4.47 12.39 -13.10
CA GLN A 346 -3.08 12.12 -13.48
C GLN A 346 -2.50 11.07 -12.54
N PRO A 347 -3.01 9.83 -12.54
CA PRO A 347 -2.40 8.76 -11.77
C PRO A 347 -0.99 8.48 -12.26
N ASP A 348 -0.07 8.33 -11.31
CA ASP A 348 1.25 7.78 -11.57
C ASP A 348 1.15 6.25 -11.50
N LEU A 349 1.00 5.61 -12.66
CA LEU A 349 1.06 4.17 -12.84
C LEU A 349 2.50 3.67 -13.02
N GLY A 350 3.52 4.51 -12.86
CA GLY A 350 4.93 4.19 -13.07
C GLY A 350 5.60 5.17 -14.03
N THR A 351 6.79 5.62 -13.64
CA THR A 351 7.68 6.49 -14.44
C THR A 351 8.91 5.73 -14.92
N ALA A 352 9.78 6.38 -15.70
CA ALA A 352 11.04 5.80 -16.12
C ALA A 352 11.98 5.51 -14.93
N GLU A 353 11.90 6.34 -13.89
CA GLU A 353 12.72 6.26 -12.67
C GLU A 353 12.09 5.37 -11.59
N SER A 354 10.77 5.16 -11.63
CA SER A 354 10.05 4.37 -10.63
C SER A 354 8.93 3.56 -11.30
N ALA A 355 9.22 2.30 -11.60
CA ALA A 355 8.26 1.38 -12.19
C ALA A 355 7.02 1.18 -11.29
N GLY A 356 5.85 1.07 -11.93
CA GLY A 356 4.57 0.86 -11.27
C GLY A 356 4.45 -0.51 -10.60
N ASN A 357 4.87 -1.56 -11.29
CA ASN A 357 4.80 -2.95 -10.80
C ASN A 357 3.39 -3.40 -10.39
N ASN A 358 2.35 -2.75 -10.91
CA ASN A 358 0.98 -3.17 -10.66
C ASN A 358 0.61 -4.34 -11.59
N ILE A 359 -0.14 -5.30 -11.07
CA ILE A 359 -0.81 -6.33 -11.85
C ILE A 359 -2.25 -5.85 -12.05
N ILE A 360 -2.60 -5.46 -13.27
CA ILE A 360 -3.94 -4.97 -13.59
C ILE A 360 -4.46 -5.83 -14.72
N ARG A 361 -5.19 -6.89 -14.39
CA ARG A 361 -5.56 -7.96 -15.32
C ARG A 361 -6.94 -8.53 -15.06
N ASN A 362 -7.51 -9.17 -16.07
CA ASN A 362 -8.75 -9.94 -15.95
C ASN A 362 -9.95 -9.10 -15.45
N ASN A 363 -9.91 -7.78 -15.58
CA ASN A 363 -11.06 -6.91 -15.28
C ASN A 363 -12.04 -6.95 -16.44
N GLU A 364 -13.35 -7.07 -16.19
CA GLU A 364 -14.36 -7.51 -17.16
C GLU A 364 -14.43 -6.70 -18.47
N ARG A 365 -14.19 -5.39 -18.42
CA ARG A 365 -14.20 -4.48 -19.57
C ARG A 365 -12.79 -3.99 -19.91
N TYR A 366 -12.15 -3.19 -19.06
CA TYR A 366 -10.79 -2.70 -19.28
C TYR A 366 -9.90 -2.89 -18.05
N ASP A 367 -8.64 -3.24 -18.28
CA ASP A 367 -7.61 -3.18 -17.25
C ASP A 367 -7.29 -1.71 -16.92
N VAL A 368 -7.10 -0.88 -17.95
CA VAL A 368 -6.94 0.58 -17.77
C VAL A 368 -7.86 1.33 -18.72
N TYR A 369 -8.78 2.11 -18.14
CA TYR A 369 -9.67 2.99 -18.88
C TYR A 369 -9.33 4.45 -18.63
N ASN A 370 -8.65 5.08 -19.59
CA ASN A 370 -8.36 6.50 -19.58
C ASN A 370 -9.44 7.29 -20.35
N ALA A 371 -10.39 7.85 -19.62
CA ALA A 371 -11.41 8.76 -20.13
C ALA A 371 -11.06 10.25 -19.93
N THR A 372 -9.80 10.59 -19.65
CA THR A 372 -9.36 11.98 -19.56
C THR A 372 -9.32 12.62 -20.96
N ARG A 373 -9.56 13.93 -21.04
CA ARG A 373 -9.64 14.62 -22.34
C ARG A 373 -8.27 14.92 -22.97
N GLY A 374 -7.23 15.09 -22.14
CA GLY A 374 -5.91 15.55 -22.58
C GLY A 374 -4.72 14.77 -22.05
N ASN A 375 -4.88 13.96 -21.01
CA ASN A 375 -3.75 13.28 -20.38
C ASN A 375 -3.51 11.94 -21.07
N ALA A 376 -2.27 11.67 -21.47
CA ALA A 376 -1.82 10.32 -21.76
C ALA A 376 -1.32 9.71 -20.45
N LEU A 377 -1.80 8.50 -20.10
CA LEU A 377 -1.31 7.81 -18.91
C LEU A 377 -0.07 7.02 -19.29
N LEU A 378 1.06 7.37 -18.69
CA LEU A 378 2.27 6.56 -18.75
C LEU A 378 2.15 5.44 -17.71
N ALA A 379 2.34 4.19 -18.13
CA ALA A 379 2.19 3.02 -17.27
C ALA A 379 3.44 2.13 -17.34
N VAL A 380 4.58 2.65 -16.89
CA VAL A 380 5.86 1.92 -16.91
C VAL A 380 5.85 0.80 -15.89
N GLY A 381 6.24 -0.41 -16.31
CA GLY A 381 6.49 -1.50 -15.37
C GLY A 381 5.26 -2.26 -14.88
N ASN A 382 4.11 -2.10 -15.53
CA ASN A 382 2.89 -2.79 -15.12
C ASN A 382 2.61 -4.03 -15.97
N THR A 383 1.98 -5.01 -15.35
CA THR A 383 1.40 -6.16 -16.05
C THR A 383 -0.04 -5.82 -16.43
N ILE A 384 -0.24 -5.28 -17.64
CA ILE A 384 -1.54 -4.86 -18.20
C ILE A 384 -1.80 -5.61 -19.52
N ASP A 385 -3.02 -6.04 -19.81
CA ASP A 385 -3.36 -6.54 -21.14
C ASP A 385 -3.60 -5.34 -22.07
N ALA A 386 -2.70 -5.15 -23.04
CA ALA A 386 -2.78 -4.04 -23.99
C ALA A 386 -4.12 -4.00 -24.75
N LYS A 387 -4.72 -5.17 -25.00
CA LYS A 387 -6.03 -5.27 -25.68
C LYS A 387 -7.19 -4.80 -24.80
N ARG A 388 -6.96 -4.73 -23.48
CA ARG A 388 -7.93 -4.29 -22.48
C ARG A 388 -7.61 -2.88 -21.98
N THR A 389 -6.96 -2.07 -22.80
CA THR A 389 -6.78 -0.64 -22.53
C THR A 389 -7.71 0.20 -23.40
N SER A 390 -8.16 1.33 -22.86
CA SER A 390 -9.00 2.29 -23.58
C SER A 390 -8.56 3.72 -23.29
N GLY A 391 -8.57 4.56 -24.32
CA GLY A 391 -8.03 5.92 -24.28
C GLY A 391 -6.51 5.98 -24.47
N LYS A 392 -5.91 7.13 -24.18
CA LYS A 392 -4.47 7.36 -24.37
C LYS A 392 -3.68 6.72 -23.22
N VAL A 393 -3.28 5.46 -23.39
CA VAL A 393 -2.47 4.72 -22.41
C VAL A 393 -1.16 4.30 -23.06
N ASN A 394 -0.05 4.83 -22.58
CA ASN A 394 1.29 4.51 -23.03
C ASN A 394 1.84 3.41 -22.14
N LEU A 395 1.61 2.17 -22.56
CA LEU A 395 2.19 1.00 -21.92
C LEU A 395 3.68 0.96 -22.24
N VAL A 396 4.49 1.13 -21.21
CA VAL A 396 5.91 0.81 -21.28
C VAL A 396 6.06 -0.46 -20.48
N ALA A 397 6.24 -1.57 -21.20
CA ALA A 397 6.55 -2.84 -20.58
C ALA A 397 7.65 -2.61 -19.54
N PRO A 398 7.64 -3.31 -18.40
CA PRO A 398 8.76 -3.24 -17.48
C PRO A 398 10.01 -3.43 -18.32
N GLN A 399 10.94 -2.49 -18.23
CA GLN A 399 12.28 -2.66 -18.80
C GLN A 399 12.98 -3.91 -18.20
N PHE A 400 12.33 -4.53 -17.20
CA PHE A 400 12.67 -5.76 -16.49
C PHE A 400 11.87 -7.02 -16.92
N ALA A 401 11.00 -6.94 -17.93
CA ALA A 401 10.42 -8.15 -18.52
C ALA A 401 11.50 -8.82 -19.38
N PHE A 402 12.35 -9.62 -18.73
CA PHE A 402 13.43 -10.31 -19.40
C PHE A 402 12.86 -11.25 -20.46
N SER A 403 13.35 -11.10 -21.69
CA SER A 403 12.83 -11.81 -22.87
C SER A 403 12.88 -13.33 -22.76
N ASP A 404 13.80 -13.85 -21.94
CA ASP A 404 14.05 -15.27 -21.69
C ASP A 404 13.43 -15.79 -20.38
N VAL A 405 12.54 -15.03 -19.74
CA VAL A 405 11.87 -15.42 -18.48
C VAL A 405 10.39 -15.76 -18.67
N GLN A 406 9.78 -15.32 -19.77
CA GLN A 406 8.36 -15.56 -20.03
C GLN A 406 8.05 -17.07 -20.11
N GLY A 407 7.09 -17.51 -19.29
CA GLY A 407 6.66 -18.92 -19.21
C GLY A 407 7.52 -19.81 -18.31
N LEU A 408 8.57 -19.29 -17.66
CA LEU A 408 9.41 -20.07 -16.76
C LEU A 408 8.81 -20.23 -15.37
N TRP A 409 9.08 -21.37 -14.72
CA TRP A 409 8.68 -21.65 -13.33
C TRP A 409 9.14 -20.58 -12.34
N ALA A 410 10.29 -19.93 -12.62
CA ALA A 410 10.87 -18.91 -11.77
C ALA A 410 10.42 -17.49 -12.11
N GLN A 411 9.63 -17.30 -13.19
CA GLN A 411 9.13 -16.00 -13.62
C GLN A 411 8.55 -15.16 -12.48
N PRO A 412 7.65 -15.67 -11.61
CA PRO A 412 7.04 -14.82 -10.59
C PRO A 412 8.06 -14.36 -9.53
N TYR A 413 9.05 -15.20 -9.19
CA TYR A 413 10.15 -14.80 -8.29
C TYR A 413 11.07 -13.77 -8.92
N ILE A 414 11.46 -14.00 -10.18
CA ILE A 414 12.37 -13.11 -10.92
C ILE A 414 11.72 -11.74 -11.11
N ALA A 415 10.47 -11.71 -11.58
CA ALA A 415 9.72 -10.48 -11.77
C ALA A 415 9.60 -9.70 -10.44
N ALA A 416 9.29 -10.38 -9.35
CA ALA A 416 9.11 -9.74 -8.05
C ALA A 416 10.42 -9.23 -7.42
N LEU A 417 11.55 -9.89 -7.64
CA LEU A 417 12.84 -9.38 -7.18
C LEU A 417 13.39 -8.27 -8.09
N ALA A 418 13.16 -8.36 -9.40
CA ALA A 418 13.55 -7.32 -10.35
C ALA A 418 12.75 -6.03 -10.10
N SER A 419 11.45 -6.15 -9.81
CA SER A 419 10.57 -5.03 -9.45
C SER A 419 11.01 -4.31 -8.16
N ARG A 420 11.82 -4.97 -7.32
CA ARG A 420 12.39 -4.45 -6.08
C ARG A 420 13.85 -3.99 -6.23
N GLU A 421 14.37 -3.98 -7.46
CA GLU A 421 15.76 -3.65 -7.79
C GLU A 421 16.82 -4.53 -7.12
N ILE A 422 16.39 -5.69 -6.59
CA ILE A 422 17.25 -6.66 -5.89
C ILE A 422 18.11 -7.41 -6.91
N ILE A 423 17.50 -7.79 -8.04
CA ILE A 423 18.18 -8.44 -9.16
C ILE A 423 18.03 -7.61 -10.43
N ALA A 424 18.98 -7.75 -11.34
CA ALA A 424 18.97 -7.13 -12.66
C ALA A 424 19.34 -8.16 -13.73
N GLY A 425 18.88 -7.91 -14.96
CA GLY A 425 19.29 -8.66 -16.15
C GLY A 425 20.48 -8.04 -16.84
N PHE A 426 20.69 -8.46 -18.08
CA PHE A 426 21.79 -8.04 -18.93
C PHE A 426 21.34 -6.92 -19.87
N PRO A 427 22.29 -6.12 -20.41
CA PRO A 427 21.97 -5.03 -21.35
C PRO A 427 21.22 -5.47 -22.62
N ASP A 428 21.30 -6.75 -22.96
CA ASP A 428 20.59 -7.38 -24.09
C ASP A 428 19.09 -7.67 -23.80
N GLY A 429 18.60 -7.33 -22.60
CA GLY A 429 17.21 -7.56 -22.20
C GLY A 429 16.92 -8.99 -21.72
N THR A 430 17.95 -9.79 -21.44
CA THR A 430 17.81 -11.15 -20.88
C THR A 430 18.10 -11.20 -19.38
N PHE A 431 17.60 -12.21 -18.68
CA PHE A 431 17.96 -12.53 -17.31
C PHE A 431 19.03 -13.61 -17.23
N LYS A 432 19.08 -14.52 -18.20
CA LYS A 432 19.86 -15.75 -18.24
C LYS A 432 19.57 -16.66 -17.04
N PRO A 433 18.33 -17.15 -16.89
CA PRO A 433 17.85 -17.84 -15.69
C PRO A 433 18.64 -19.11 -15.35
N ASN A 434 19.21 -19.78 -16.36
CA ASN A 434 19.95 -21.03 -16.20
C ASN A 434 21.45 -20.84 -15.95
N GLU A 435 21.97 -19.61 -16.05
CA GLU A 435 23.38 -19.36 -15.78
C GLU A 435 23.69 -19.46 -14.28
N PRO A 436 24.86 -19.99 -13.90
CA PRO A 436 25.27 -20.07 -12.51
C PRO A 436 25.59 -18.69 -11.92
N VAL A 437 25.37 -18.55 -10.62
CA VAL A 437 25.66 -17.32 -9.86
C VAL A 437 27.02 -17.42 -9.18
N THR A 438 27.84 -16.38 -9.24
CA THR A 438 29.10 -16.33 -8.46
C THR A 438 28.84 -15.92 -7.00
N ARG A 439 29.76 -16.29 -6.10
CA ARG A 439 29.66 -15.89 -4.68
C ARG A 439 29.60 -14.36 -4.49
N ALA A 440 30.31 -13.59 -5.30
CA ALA A 440 30.23 -12.12 -5.28
C ALA A 440 28.86 -11.60 -5.74
N GLN A 441 28.30 -12.16 -6.82
CA GLN A 441 26.96 -11.80 -7.30
C GLN A 441 25.89 -12.12 -6.25
N PHE A 442 25.99 -13.28 -5.61
CA PHE A 442 25.07 -13.66 -4.54
C PHE A 442 25.16 -12.71 -3.33
N ALA A 443 26.38 -12.31 -2.91
CA ALA A 443 26.55 -11.33 -1.85
C ALA A 443 25.92 -9.96 -2.17
N ALA A 444 25.96 -9.53 -3.44
CA ALA A 444 25.28 -8.33 -3.91
C ALA A 444 23.75 -8.46 -3.84
N ILE A 445 23.21 -9.61 -4.25
CA ILE A 445 21.77 -9.90 -4.16
C ILE A 445 21.31 -9.85 -2.69
N VAL A 446 22.03 -10.52 -1.79
CA VAL A 446 21.72 -10.52 -0.35
C VAL A 446 21.79 -9.12 0.24
N SER A 447 22.84 -8.36 -0.09
CA SER A 447 23.02 -7.00 0.43
C SER A 447 21.87 -6.08 0.03
N LYS A 448 21.39 -6.18 -1.22
CA LYS A 448 20.22 -5.44 -1.70
C LYS A 448 18.92 -5.96 -1.10
N ALA A 449 18.75 -7.27 -1.02
CA ALA A 449 17.52 -7.89 -0.54
C ALA A 449 17.29 -7.60 0.95
N PHE A 450 18.34 -7.68 1.77
CA PHE A 450 18.20 -7.66 3.22
C PHE A 450 18.71 -6.41 3.91
N THR A 451 19.59 -5.63 3.25
CA THR A 451 20.34 -4.52 3.87
C THR A 451 20.82 -4.86 5.30
N PRO A 452 21.59 -5.95 5.47
CA PRO A 452 21.89 -6.49 6.79
C PRO A 452 22.62 -5.50 7.68
N THR A 453 22.23 -5.43 8.96
CA THR A 453 22.98 -4.68 9.97
C THR A 453 24.24 -5.45 10.37
N PRO A 454 25.37 -4.77 10.67
CA PRO A 454 26.59 -5.43 11.10
C PRO A 454 26.41 -6.20 12.42
N GLN A 455 26.75 -7.49 12.42
CA GLN A 455 26.78 -8.39 13.57
C GLN A 455 28.20 -8.88 13.91
N ARG A 456 29.14 -8.69 12.99
CA ARG A 456 30.57 -8.96 13.18
C ARG A 456 31.42 -7.89 12.51
N GLU A 457 32.68 -7.83 12.92
CA GLU A 457 33.67 -6.91 12.36
C GLU A 457 33.94 -7.20 10.88
N ALA A 458 34.40 -6.18 10.16
CA ALA A 458 34.81 -6.32 8.78
C ALA A 458 36.04 -7.25 8.68
N GLN A 459 36.11 -8.03 7.60
CA GLN A 459 37.25 -8.91 7.30
C GLN A 459 37.77 -8.55 5.92
N ASP A 460 39.04 -8.16 5.83
CA ASP A 460 39.71 -8.04 4.53
C ASP A 460 40.04 -9.45 4.02
N PHE A 461 39.51 -9.81 2.85
CA PHE A 461 39.76 -11.10 2.20
C PHE A 461 40.94 -10.97 1.23
N ASN A 462 41.85 -11.94 1.26
CA ASN A 462 43.11 -11.90 0.51
C ASN A 462 42.92 -11.85 -1.02
N ASP A 463 41.78 -12.32 -1.51
CA ASP A 463 41.42 -12.40 -2.93
C ASP A 463 40.30 -11.42 -3.34
N VAL A 464 40.00 -10.42 -2.50
CA VAL A 464 39.03 -9.36 -2.81
C VAL A 464 39.68 -7.99 -2.65
N SER A 465 40.06 -7.39 -3.78
CA SER A 465 40.57 -6.01 -3.79
C SER A 465 39.51 -5.01 -3.30
N ARG A 466 39.93 -3.94 -2.62
CA ARG A 466 39.04 -2.84 -2.19
C ARG A 466 38.35 -2.13 -3.36
N ASN A 467 38.95 -2.19 -4.55
CA ASN A 467 38.40 -1.62 -5.78
C ASN A 467 37.55 -2.63 -6.57
N PHE A 468 37.39 -3.86 -6.08
CA PHE A 468 36.52 -4.84 -6.71
C PHE A 468 35.05 -4.39 -6.60
N TRP A 469 34.30 -4.48 -7.71
CA TRP A 469 32.90 -4.02 -7.77
C TRP A 469 32.02 -4.60 -6.65
N GLY A 470 32.29 -5.83 -6.23
CA GLY A 470 31.54 -6.54 -5.20
C GLY A 470 32.05 -6.29 -3.79
N TYR A 471 33.12 -5.50 -3.58
CA TYR A 471 33.77 -5.36 -2.27
C TYR A 471 32.80 -4.92 -1.18
N GLN A 472 32.04 -3.84 -1.40
CA GLN A 472 31.07 -3.35 -0.41
C GLN A 472 29.95 -4.36 -0.14
N ALA A 473 29.42 -5.01 -1.19
CA ALA A 473 28.40 -6.03 -1.05
C ALA A 473 28.89 -7.25 -0.25
N ILE A 474 30.13 -7.68 -0.50
CA ILE A 474 30.76 -8.78 0.23
C ILE A 474 30.91 -8.39 1.71
N GLN A 475 31.40 -7.18 2.01
CA GLN A 475 31.53 -6.69 3.38
C GLN A 475 30.17 -6.62 4.09
N THR A 476 29.14 -6.07 3.44
CA THR A 476 27.79 -5.95 4.00
C THR A 476 27.18 -7.31 4.30
N ALA A 477 27.18 -8.23 3.33
CA ALA A 477 26.65 -9.58 3.51
C ALA A 477 27.48 -10.40 4.53
N TYR A 478 28.80 -10.21 4.57
CA TYR A 478 29.66 -10.85 5.56
C TYR A 478 29.31 -10.33 6.95
N ARG A 479 29.39 -9.02 7.19
CA ARG A 479 29.12 -8.44 8.51
C ARG A 479 27.72 -8.75 9.01
N GLY A 480 26.75 -8.87 8.11
CA GLY A 480 25.37 -9.28 8.44
C GLY A 480 25.13 -10.77 8.68
N GLY A 481 26.18 -11.60 8.70
CA GLY A 481 26.07 -13.04 9.01
C GLY A 481 25.59 -13.93 7.84
N PHE A 482 25.33 -13.37 6.66
CA PHE A 482 24.83 -14.14 5.52
C PHE A 482 25.92 -14.97 4.84
N VAL A 483 27.07 -14.38 4.51
CA VAL A 483 28.15 -15.10 3.79
C VAL A 483 29.39 -15.25 4.65
N ALA A 484 30.18 -16.30 4.46
CA ALA A 484 31.45 -16.50 5.15
C ALA A 484 32.59 -16.73 4.15
N GLY A 485 33.83 -16.43 4.56
CA GLY A 485 35.02 -16.82 3.81
C GLY A 485 35.40 -18.28 4.02
N TYR A 486 36.36 -18.74 3.24
CA TYR A 486 37.00 -20.04 3.38
C TYR A 486 38.23 -19.98 4.30
N PRO A 487 38.69 -21.14 4.82
CA PRO A 487 39.97 -21.22 5.52
C PRO A 487 41.11 -20.56 4.71
N GLY A 488 42.01 -19.85 5.40
CA GLY A 488 43.09 -19.10 4.76
C GLY A 488 42.73 -17.66 4.34
N GLY A 489 41.56 -17.14 4.76
CA GLY A 489 41.20 -15.73 4.56
C GLY A 489 40.76 -15.37 3.14
N ALA A 490 40.35 -16.35 2.33
CA ALA A 490 39.86 -16.15 0.98
C ALA A 490 38.32 -16.12 0.94
N PHE A 491 37.73 -15.33 0.06
CA PHE A 491 36.28 -15.30 -0.18
C PHE A 491 35.87 -16.09 -1.43
N GLN A 492 36.75 -16.21 -2.41
CA GLN A 492 36.55 -16.80 -3.74
C GLN A 492 35.41 -16.13 -4.53
N PRO A 493 35.53 -14.83 -4.87
CA PRO A 493 34.42 -14.04 -5.42
C PRO A 493 33.88 -14.55 -6.76
N GLN A 494 34.72 -15.20 -7.57
CA GLN A 494 34.35 -15.72 -8.90
C GLN A 494 33.91 -17.19 -8.88
N GLN A 495 34.02 -17.88 -7.75
CA GLN A 495 33.53 -19.24 -7.65
C GLN A 495 32.01 -19.26 -7.80
N GLN A 496 31.50 -20.16 -8.64
CA GLN A 496 30.07 -20.41 -8.75
C GLN A 496 29.56 -20.99 -7.43
N ILE A 497 28.54 -20.37 -6.84
CA ILE A 497 28.08 -20.75 -5.50
C ILE A 497 27.29 -22.06 -5.57
N PRO A 498 27.64 -23.10 -4.78
CA PRO A 498 26.84 -24.31 -4.69
C PRO A 498 25.45 -24.01 -4.12
N ARG A 499 24.43 -24.74 -4.60
CA ARG A 499 23.04 -24.59 -4.17
C ARG A 499 22.86 -24.70 -2.66
N VAL A 500 23.57 -25.63 -2.03
CA VAL A 500 23.56 -25.79 -0.57
C VAL A 500 24.09 -24.56 0.17
N GLN A 501 25.12 -23.89 -0.36
CA GLN A 501 25.69 -22.70 0.28
C GLN A 501 24.75 -21.50 0.25
N VAL A 502 23.89 -21.39 -0.78
CA VAL A 502 22.84 -20.37 -0.83
C VAL A 502 21.85 -20.56 0.32
N LEU A 503 21.41 -21.80 0.55
CA LEU A 503 20.47 -22.12 1.63
C LEU A 503 21.09 -21.93 3.01
N VAL A 504 22.33 -22.39 3.20
CA VAL A 504 23.10 -22.16 4.44
C VAL A 504 23.20 -20.67 4.72
N SER A 505 23.53 -19.88 3.69
CA SER A 505 23.66 -18.42 3.81
C SER A 505 22.37 -17.74 4.26
N LEU A 506 21.25 -18.08 3.63
CA LEU A 506 19.95 -17.50 3.96
C LEU A 506 19.47 -17.94 5.35
N ALA A 507 19.64 -19.21 5.70
CA ALA A 507 19.28 -19.72 7.03
C ALA A 507 20.08 -19.04 8.14
N ASN A 508 21.40 -18.89 7.96
CA ASN A 508 22.26 -18.24 8.94
C ASN A 508 21.95 -16.74 9.06
N GLY A 509 21.87 -16.02 7.94
CA GLY A 509 21.60 -14.58 7.95
C GLY A 509 20.23 -14.21 8.54
N LEU A 510 19.24 -15.11 8.41
CA LEU A 510 17.92 -14.97 9.02
C LEU A 510 17.81 -15.63 10.41
N ASN A 511 18.90 -16.22 10.94
CA ASN A 511 18.92 -16.95 12.20
C ASN A 511 17.84 -18.05 12.31
N LEU A 512 17.59 -18.77 11.22
CA LEU A 512 16.62 -19.86 11.18
C LEU A 512 17.14 -21.09 11.92
N ARG A 513 16.24 -21.77 12.62
CA ARG A 513 16.52 -23.03 13.32
C ARG A 513 15.54 -24.11 12.86
N ALA A 514 16.02 -25.34 12.85
CA ALA A 514 15.20 -26.52 12.64
C ALA A 514 14.72 -27.04 14.00
N ASP A 515 13.43 -27.34 14.09
CA ASP A 515 12.85 -27.99 15.28
C ASP A 515 12.78 -29.51 15.07
N ASN A 516 12.82 -29.96 13.81
CA ASN A 516 12.81 -31.37 13.45
C ASN A 516 13.85 -31.68 12.35
N PRO A 517 15.03 -32.22 12.67
CA PRO A 517 16.05 -32.53 11.65
C PRO A 517 15.61 -33.65 10.67
N ASN A 518 14.59 -34.45 11.01
CA ASN A 518 14.08 -35.50 10.13
C ASN A 518 13.40 -34.96 8.86
N VAL A 519 13.16 -33.64 8.77
CA VAL A 519 12.62 -32.99 7.56
C VAL A 519 13.47 -33.26 6.30
N LEU A 520 14.77 -33.55 6.46
CA LEU A 520 15.66 -33.83 5.33
C LEU A 520 15.32 -35.15 4.62
N SER A 521 14.57 -36.06 5.25
CA SER A 521 14.07 -37.29 4.60
C SER A 521 13.14 -37.02 3.40
N THR A 522 12.65 -35.78 3.26
CA THR A 522 11.93 -35.34 2.06
C THR A 522 12.79 -35.39 0.78
N TYR A 523 14.13 -35.36 0.91
CA TYR A 523 15.03 -35.35 -0.23
C TYR A 523 15.58 -36.75 -0.53
N ALA A 524 15.40 -37.21 -1.78
CA ALA A 524 15.95 -38.48 -2.25
C ALA A 524 17.50 -38.48 -2.26
N ASP A 525 18.11 -37.31 -2.36
CA ASP A 525 19.55 -37.07 -2.37
C ASP A 525 20.07 -36.45 -1.07
N ALA A 526 19.35 -36.62 0.05
CA ALA A 526 19.75 -36.11 1.36
C ALA A 526 21.16 -36.53 1.79
N SER A 527 21.62 -37.71 1.36
CA SER A 527 22.98 -38.21 1.65
C SER A 527 24.10 -37.37 1.01
N GLN A 528 23.77 -36.53 0.01
CA GLN A 528 24.73 -35.62 -0.62
C GLN A 528 24.88 -34.28 0.11
N ILE A 529 24.04 -34.00 1.12
CA ILE A 529 24.12 -32.77 1.91
C ILE A 529 25.38 -32.84 2.79
N PRO A 530 26.33 -31.90 2.64
CA PRO A 530 27.51 -31.87 3.50
C PRO A 530 27.12 -31.74 4.98
N SER A 531 27.86 -32.40 5.87
CA SER A 531 27.58 -32.41 7.32
C SER A 531 27.43 -31.00 7.91
N TYR A 532 28.28 -30.05 7.50
CA TYR A 532 28.24 -28.66 7.94
C TYR A 532 26.95 -27.90 7.57
N ALA A 533 26.21 -28.39 6.57
CA ALA A 533 25.03 -27.74 6.03
C ALA A 533 23.71 -28.35 6.55
N THR A 534 23.77 -29.49 7.23
CA THR A 534 22.59 -30.28 7.62
C THR A 534 21.55 -29.46 8.37
N ASP A 535 21.93 -28.83 9.49
CA ASP A 535 21.01 -28.03 10.32
C ASP A 535 20.42 -26.85 9.56
N ALA A 536 21.24 -26.13 8.80
CA ALA A 536 20.81 -24.95 8.06
C ALA A 536 19.86 -25.31 6.90
N VAL A 537 20.13 -26.42 6.20
CA VAL A 537 19.23 -26.93 5.15
C VAL A 537 17.93 -27.46 5.75
N ALA A 538 17.98 -28.13 6.91
CA ALA A 538 16.78 -28.55 7.63
C ALA A 538 15.93 -27.34 8.01
N ALA A 539 16.55 -26.28 8.57
CA ALA A 539 15.88 -25.04 8.93
C ALA A 539 15.26 -24.35 7.72
N ALA A 540 16.01 -24.20 6.63
CA ALA A 540 15.52 -23.63 5.37
C ALA A 540 14.34 -24.43 4.80
N THR A 541 14.40 -25.76 4.88
CA THR A 541 13.32 -26.66 4.42
C THR A 541 12.06 -26.49 5.26
N GLN A 542 12.19 -26.56 6.59
CA GLN A 542 11.07 -26.40 7.52
C GLN A 542 10.41 -25.02 7.39
N ARG A 543 11.21 -23.99 7.08
CA ARG A 543 10.75 -22.61 6.86
C ARG A 543 10.30 -22.32 5.43
N GLN A 544 10.23 -23.34 4.57
CA GLN A 544 9.74 -23.27 3.19
C GLN A 544 10.56 -22.31 2.29
N LEU A 545 11.87 -22.21 2.51
CA LEU A 545 12.77 -21.47 1.62
C LEU A 545 13.11 -22.24 0.34
N VAL A 546 13.00 -23.57 0.37
CA VAL A 546 13.48 -24.42 -0.71
C VAL A 546 12.42 -24.57 -1.80
N VAL A 547 12.77 -24.15 -3.02
CA VAL A 547 12.02 -24.38 -4.26
C VAL A 547 12.87 -25.27 -5.19
N ASN A 548 12.40 -26.48 -5.47
CA ASN A 548 13.09 -27.50 -6.28
C ASN A 548 12.34 -27.73 -7.60
N TYR A 549 12.95 -27.33 -8.72
CA TYR A 549 12.42 -27.52 -10.06
C TYR A 549 13.31 -28.48 -10.87
N PRO A 550 12.73 -29.39 -11.68
CA PRO A 550 11.29 -29.71 -11.77
C PRO A 550 10.81 -30.66 -10.67
N THR A 551 11.72 -31.26 -9.90
CA THR A 551 11.47 -32.39 -9.00
C THR A 551 11.57 -31.96 -7.53
N PRO A 552 10.45 -31.75 -6.80
CA PRO A 552 10.46 -31.16 -5.46
C PRO A 552 11.31 -31.92 -4.42
N ASN A 553 11.42 -33.25 -4.54
CA ASN A 553 12.17 -34.09 -3.60
C ASN A 553 13.66 -34.29 -3.99
N GLN A 554 14.22 -33.46 -4.88
CA GLN A 554 15.63 -33.54 -5.27
C GLN A 554 16.34 -32.19 -5.08
N LEU A 555 17.22 -32.12 -4.08
CA LEU A 555 17.87 -30.87 -3.69
C LEU A 555 19.03 -30.49 -4.62
N ASN A 556 19.79 -31.46 -5.11
CA ASN A 556 21.05 -31.33 -5.84
C ASN A 556 22.04 -30.38 -5.12
N PRO A 557 22.46 -30.69 -3.88
CA PRO A 557 23.10 -29.72 -2.99
C PRO A 557 24.45 -29.18 -3.50
N ASN A 558 25.22 -30.01 -4.22
CA ASN A 558 26.61 -29.71 -4.54
C ASN A 558 26.83 -29.08 -5.93
N ARG A 559 25.80 -28.98 -6.78
CA ARG A 559 25.92 -28.30 -8.08
C ARG A 559 25.84 -26.78 -7.91
N PRO A 560 26.41 -26.00 -8.86
CA PRO A 560 26.20 -24.57 -8.93
C PRO A 560 24.71 -24.19 -8.94
N ALA A 561 24.36 -23.16 -8.18
CA ALA A 561 23.04 -22.56 -8.17
C ALA A 561 22.85 -21.64 -9.38
N THR A 562 21.76 -21.82 -10.11
CA THR A 562 21.37 -20.95 -11.23
C THR A 562 20.75 -19.66 -10.74
N ARG A 563 20.70 -18.64 -11.60
CA ARG A 563 20.07 -17.34 -11.31
C ARG A 563 18.59 -17.46 -10.97
N ALA A 564 17.85 -18.33 -11.64
CA ALA A 564 16.44 -18.62 -11.33
C ALA A 564 16.27 -19.21 -9.92
N GLU A 565 17.15 -20.13 -9.54
CA GLU A 565 17.12 -20.78 -8.23
C GLU A 565 17.46 -19.83 -7.10
N VAL A 566 18.50 -19.01 -7.28
CA VAL A 566 18.86 -17.96 -6.31
C VAL A 566 17.70 -16.97 -6.16
N ALA A 567 17.05 -16.57 -7.25
CA ALA A 567 15.89 -15.69 -7.20
C ALA A 567 14.73 -16.31 -6.38
N ALA A 568 14.41 -17.58 -6.62
CA ALA A 568 13.37 -18.28 -5.87
C ALA A 568 13.69 -18.37 -4.37
N PHE A 569 14.91 -18.76 -4.01
CA PHE A 569 15.33 -18.90 -2.61
C PHE A 569 15.35 -17.56 -1.86
N VAL A 570 15.90 -16.51 -2.49
CA VAL A 570 15.93 -15.16 -1.91
C VAL A 570 14.51 -14.62 -1.73
N TYR A 571 13.62 -14.85 -2.70
CA TYR A 571 12.23 -14.45 -2.57
C TYR A 571 11.54 -15.14 -1.41
N GLN A 572 11.71 -16.46 -1.26
CA GLN A 572 11.11 -17.18 -0.12
C GLN A 572 11.70 -16.74 1.22
N ALA A 573 12.98 -16.38 1.26
CA ALA A 573 13.60 -15.78 2.43
C ALA A 573 12.97 -14.40 2.76
N LEU A 574 12.62 -13.58 1.75
CA LEU A 574 11.84 -12.35 1.97
C LEU A 574 10.44 -12.64 2.50
N VAL A 575 9.74 -13.65 1.98
CA VAL A 575 8.44 -14.11 2.50
C VAL A 575 8.56 -14.51 3.97
N ASN A 576 9.57 -15.30 4.30
CA ASN A 576 9.81 -15.76 5.67
C ASN A 576 10.08 -14.61 6.65
N SER A 577 10.73 -13.55 6.19
CA SER A 577 10.97 -12.33 6.97
C SER A 577 9.79 -11.35 7.01
N GLY A 578 8.64 -11.69 6.43
CA GLY A 578 7.46 -10.81 6.36
C GLY A 578 7.59 -9.65 5.37
N ARG A 579 8.57 -9.71 4.46
CA ARG A 579 8.91 -8.65 3.49
C ARG A 579 8.37 -8.90 2.08
N ALA A 580 7.72 -10.04 1.86
CA ALA A 580 7.06 -10.39 0.60
C ALA A 580 5.85 -11.31 0.86
N GLN A 581 4.90 -11.34 -0.07
CA GLN A 581 3.76 -12.27 -0.02
C GLN A 581 4.16 -13.63 -0.59
N ALA A 582 3.60 -14.71 -0.06
CA ALA A 582 3.88 -16.05 -0.56
C ALA A 582 3.40 -16.22 -2.01
N ILE A 583 4.27 -16.72 -2.88
CA ILE A 583 3.91 -17.12 -4.25
C ILE A 583 3.56 -18.61 -4.24
N ALA A 584 2.37 -18.95 -4.70
CA ALA A 584 1.97 -20.33 -4.88
C ALA A 584 2.86 -21.00 -5.95
N SER A 585 3.48 -22.12 -5.59
CA SER A 585 4.35 -22.87 -6.49
C SER A 585 4.24 -24.37 -6.22
N PRO A 586 4.07 -25.20 -7.26
CA PRO A 586 4.10 -26.66 -7.13
C PRO A 586 5.52 -27.17 -6.83
N TYR A 587 6.54 -26.33 -7.02
CA TYR A 587 7.94 -26.64 -6.80
C TYR A 587 8.42 -26.27 -5.39
N LEU A 588 7.55 -25.65 -4.58
CA LEU A 588 7.83 -25.35 -3.18
C LEU A 588 7.88 -26.65 -2.37
N VAL A 589 9.01 -26.90 -1.71
CA VAL A 589 9.17 -28.06 -0.84
C VAL A 589 8.34 -27.83 0.43
N ARG A 590 7.40 -28.74 0.69
CA ARG A 590 6.56 -28.74 1.89
C ARG A 590 6.96 -29.94 2.73
N VAL A 591 7.10 -29.69 4.02
CA VAL A 591 7.27 -30.76 5.00
C VAL A 591 5.87 -31.32 5.32
N PRO A 592 5.71 -32.66 5.39
CA PRO A 592 4.47 -33.30 5.81
C PRO A 592 3.97 -32.85 7.19
#